data_AF-A0A1G7WSW5-F1
#
_entry.id   AF-A0A1G7WSW5-F1
#
_cell.length_a   1.000
_cell.length_b   1.000
_cell.length_c   1.000
_cell.angle_alpha   90.00
_cell.angle_beta   90.00
_cell.angle_gamma   90.00
#
_symmetry.space_group_name_H-M   'P 1'
#
loop_
_entity.id
_entity.type
_entity.pdbx_description
1 polymer ?
#
loop_
_entity_poly.entity_id
_entity_poly.type
_entity_poly.pdbx_seq_one_letter_code
_entity_poly.pdbx_strand_id
1 'polypeptide(L)'
;MVFVKDVEVAARVSRIGGLPLAPEGFSWPRCSRCGGPLRFLLQLLADDLGGDHSESLRAGALLSFFMCDNEPGQCEAWNPEAGGNRAYLFAAGSTAAAASPGEAFVLPQCFEIGICEVEPETAEEVAEFKVVGWLGGEAEWWETDMTPACSTCGVPMGFVAQMREGYSRNWLMNFGGGEAFVFACPPCDAASVVLQG
;
A
#
# COMPACT_ATOMS: atom_id res chain seq x y z
N MET A 1 11.32 -6.43 -8.72
CA MET A 1 9.89 -6.80 -8.56
C MET A 1 9.63 -7.33 -7.16
N VAL A 2 8.37 -7.51 -6.77
CA VAL A 2 7.97 -8.03 -5.45
C VAL A 2 7.30 -9.39 -5.52
N PHE A 3 7.77 -10.34 -4.70
CA PHE A 3 7.14 -11.64 -4.45
C PHE A 3 6.53 -11.70 -3.05
N VAL A 4 5.71 -12.72 -2.77
CA VAL A 4 5.01 -12.87 -1.49
C VAL A 4 5.15 -14.25 -0.86
N LYS A 5 5.34 -14.31 0.47
CA LYS A 5 5.35 -15.55 1.29
C LYS A 5 4.55 -15.34 2.58
N ASP A 6 4.04 -16.41 3.19
CA ASP A 6 3.25 -16.31 4.44
C ASP A 6 4.06 -15.66 5.57
N VAL A 7 3.39 -14.83 6.37
CA VAL A 7 4.01 -14.17 7.53
C VAL A 7 3.01 -13.95 8.67
N GLU A 8 3.51 -13.78 9.89
CA GLU A 8 2.68 -13.43 11.05
C GLU A 8 1.92 -12.13 10.84
N VAL A 9 0.66 -12.11 11.32
CA VAL A 9 -0.31 -11.01 11.12
C VAL A 9 0.16 -9.65 11.64
N ALA A 10 1.14 -9.62 12.54
CA ALA A 10 1.69 -8.40 13.16
C ALA A 10 3.21 -8.26 13.03
N ALA A 11 3.89 -9.09 12.23
CA ALA A 11 5.31 -8.95 11.92
C ALA A 11 5.71 -7.52 11.46
N ARG A 12 6.87 -7.03 11.90
CA ARG A 12 7.41 -5.75 11.44
C ARG A 12 8.24 -5.99 10.17
N VAL A 13 7.54 -6.23 9.08
CA VAL A 13 8.06 -6.35 7.71
C VAL A 13 7.11 -5.63 6.74
N SER A 14 7.56 -5.37 5.53
CA SER A 14 6.72 -5.00 4.39
C SER A 14 5.80 -6.17 4.07
N ARG A 15 4.50 -5.91 3.97
CA ARG A 15 3.50 -6.97 3.85
C ARG A 15 2.20 -6.54 3.21
N ILE A 16 1.49 -7.53 2.69
CA ILE A 16 0.09 -7.45 2.30
C ILE A 16 -0.75 -8.10 3.39
N GLY A 17 -1.82 -7.44 3.82
CA GLY A 17 -2.75 -7.97 4.81
C GLY A 17 -2.23 -8.01 6.24
N GLY A 18 -2.94 -8.71 7.12
CA GLY A 18 -2.68 -8.70 8.57
C GLY A 18 -3.23 -7.46 9.28
N LEU A 19 -2.63 -7.08 10.39
CA LEU A 19 -2.94 -5.86 11.13
C LEU A 19 -1.91 -4.77 10.81
N PRO A 20 -2.31 -3.52 10.53
CA PRO A 20 -1.35 -2.44 10.36
C PRO A 20 -0.60 -2.23 11.68
N LEU A 21 0.72 -2.05 11.59
CA LEU A 21 1.46 -1.43 12.67
C LEU A 21 1.17 0.07 12.64
N ALA A 22 0.86 0.64 13.79
CA ALA A 22 0.55 2.05 13.90
C ALA A 22 1.08 2.63 15.22
N PRO A 23 1.33 3.94 15.27
CA PRO A 23 1.70 4.62 16.51
C PRO A 23 0.52 4.63 17.51
N GLU A 24 0.82 4.95 18.76
CA GLU A 24 -0.20 5.17 19.78
C GLU A 24 -1.20 6.25 19.34
N GLY A 25 -2.48 6.05 19.69
CA GLY A 25 -3.56 6.96 19.32
C GLY A 25 -4.07 6.81 17.89
N PHE A 26 -3.53 5.87 17.10
CA PHE A 26 -4.05 5.58 15.77
C PHE A 26 -5.53 5.19 15.82
N SER A 27 -6.31 5.82 14.94
CA SER A 27 -7.72 5.51 14.75
C SER A 27 -7.94 4.91 13.37
N TRP A 28 -8.60 3.75 13.34
CA TRP A 28 -8.88 3.05 12.10
C TRP A 28 -9.65 3.95 11.11
N PRO A 29 -9.18 4.12 9.86
CA PRO A 29 -9.78 5.06 8.94
C PRO A 29 -11.15 4.60 8.45
N ARG A 30 -12.04 5.56 8.20
CA ARG A 30 -13.38 5.34 7.65
C ARG A 30 -13.49 5.98 6.28
N CYS A 31 -14.27 5.34 5.41
CA CYS A 31 -14.64 5.90 4.12
C CYS A 31 -15.49 7.16 4.30
N SER A 32 -15.15 8.22 3.59
CA SER A 32 -15.88 9.49 3.66
C SER A 32 -17.24 9.44 2.95
N ARG A 33 -17.48 8.40 2.14
CA ARG A 33 -18.71 8.22 1.36
C ARG A 33 -19.74 7.37 2.10
N CYS A 34 -19.39 6.12 2.43
CA CYS A 34 -20.32 5.20 3.10
C CYS A 34 -20.20 5.18 4.63
N GLY A 35 -19.17 5.81 5.22
CA GLY A 35 -18.93 5.85 6.67
C GLY A 35 -18.38 4.54 7.27
N GLY A 36 -18.31 3.46 6.48
CA GLY A 36 -17.75 2.17 6.88
C GLY A 36 -16.22 2.23 7.09
N PRO A 37 -15.65 1.32 7.90
CA PRO A 37 -14.19 1.21 8.01
C PRO A 37 -13.56 0.88 6.66
N LEU A 38 -12.37 1.43 6.38
CA LEU A 38 -11.57 1.02 5.23
C LEU A 38 -10.89 -0.33 5.52
N ARG A 39 -10.70 -1.17 4.51
CA ARG A 39 -9.92 -2.41 4.66
C ARG A 39 -8.43 -2.09 4.61
N PHE A 40 -7.65 -2.68 5.50
CA PHE A 40 -6.18 -2.60 5.43
C PHE A 40 -5.64 -3.54 4.37
N LEU A 41 -4.75 -3.04 3.51
CA LEU A 41 -4.23 -3.79 2.36
C LEU A 41 -2.72 -4.00 2.42
N LEU A 42 -1.95 -2.97 2.73
CA LEU A 42 -0.51 -2.96 2.53
C LEU A 42 0.19 -2.16 3.62
N GLN A 43 1.34 -2.67 4.06
CA GLN A 43 2.32 -1.93 4.83
C GLN A 43 3.69 -2.05 4.18
N LEU A 44 4.42 -0.94 4.07
CA LEU A 44 5.80 -0.90 3.57
C LEU A 44 6.71 -0.29 4.64
N LEU A 45 7.82 -0.97 4.91
CA LEU A 45 8.88 -0.47 5.78
C LEU A 45 10.02 0.07 4.91
N ALA A 46 10.45 1.30 5.19
CA ALA A 46 11.54 1.93 4.45
C ALA A 46 12.81 1.05 4.44
N ASP A 47 13.08 0.37 5.55
CA ASP A 47 14.27 -0.48 5.72
C ASP A 47 14.25 -1.74 4.83
N ASP A 48 13.06 -2.18 4.41
CA ASP A 48 12.90 -3.34 3.53
C ASP A 48 12.97 -2.98 2.05
N LEU A 49 12.83 -1.69 1.69
CA LEU A 49 12.81 -1.26 0.29
C LEU A 49 14.19 -1.33 -0.38
N GLY A 50 15.27 -1.23 0.41
CA GLY A 50 16.66 -1.33 -0.06
C GLY A 50 17.09 -0.28 -1.11
N GLY A 51 18.40 -0.14 -1.32
CA GLY A 51 19.00 0.62 -2.43
C GLY A 51 18.51 2.07 -2.64
N ASP A 52 18.57 2.52 -3.90
CA ASP A 52 18.06 3.82 -4.36
C ASP A 52 16.51 3.92 -4.31
N HIS A 53 15.82 2.80 -4.06
CA HIS A 53 14.36 2.72 -3.94
C HIS A 53 13.83 3.35 -2.64
N SER A 54 14.74 3.65 -1.69
CA SER A 54 14.42 4.25 -0.39
C SER A 54 14.37 5.79 -0.41
N GLU A 55 14.76 6.47 -1.49
CA GLU A 55 14.86 7.95 -1.51
C GLU A 55 13.54 8.65 -1.17
N SER A 56 12.41 8.01 -1.48
CA SER A 56 11.08 8.53 -1.19
C SER A 56 10.61 8.33 0.25
N LEU A 57 11.36 7.63 1.12
CA LEU A 57 11.03 7.39 2.52
C LEU A 57 12.22 7.64 3.46
N ARG A 58 11.95 8.13 4.67
CA ARG A 58 12.99 8.21 5.71
C ARG A 58 13.27 6.81 6.28
N ALA A 59 14.52 6.54 6.65
CA ALA A 59 14.90 5.32 7.35
C ALA A 59 13.99 5.07 8.58
N GLY A 60 13.56 3.82 8.75
CA GLY A 60 12.64 3.40 9.80
C GLY A 60 11.18 3.85 9.63
N ALA A 61 10.83 4.63 8.59
CA ALA A 61 9.46 5.03 8.32
C ALA A 61 8.58 3.86 7.88
N LEU A 62 7.29 3.97 8.17
CA LEU A 62 6.28 2.96 7.90
C LEU A 62 5.15 3.58 7.09
N LEU A 63 4.92 3.06 5.89
CA LEU A 63 3.76 3.42 5.08
C LEU A 63 2.66 2.39 5.28
N SER A 64 1.40 2.83 5.40
CA SER A 64 0.23 1.95 5.44
C SER A 64 -0.83 2.41 4.44
N PHE A 65 -1.51 1.46 3.79
CA PHE A 65 -2.54 1.73 2.80
C PHE A 65 -3.84 0.98 3.11
N PHE A 66 -4.95 1.72 3.01
CA PHE A 66 -6.31 1.28 3.26
C PHE A 66 -7.24 1.67 2.10
N MET A 67 -8.24 0.84 1.82
CA MET A 67 -9.20 1.10 0.74
C MET A 67 -10.62 0.65 1.13
N CYS A 68 -11.64 1.35 0.62
CA CYS A 68 -13.03 0.99 0.85
C CYS A 68 -13.41 -0.23 0.02
N ASP A 69 -13.93 -1.26 0.68
CA ASP A 69 -14.52 -2.45 0.05
C ASP A 69 -15.97 -2.70 0.51
N ASN A 70 -16.58 -1.69 1.14
CA ASN A 70 -17.95 -1.78 1.66
C ASN A 70 -18.98 -1.74 0.53
N GLU A 71 -18.72 -0.92 -0.50
CA GLU A 71 -19.54 -0.75 -1.70
C GLU A 71 -18.61 -0.67 -2.92
N PRO A 72 -18.15 -1.83 -3.44
CA PRO A 72 -17.13 -1.87 -4.49
C PRO A 72 -17.51 -1.01 -5.70
N GLY A 73 -16.57 -0.16 -6.15
CA GLY A 73 -16.75 0.75 -7.28
C GLY A 73 -17.58 2.02 -7.00
N GLN A 74 -18.25 2.14 -5.86
CA GLN A 74 -19.15 3.27 -5.59
C GLN A 74 -18.54 4.39 -4.73
N CYS A 75 -17.43 4.12 -4.04
CA CYS A 75 -16.83 5.03 -3.06
C CYS A 75 -15.66 5.88 -3.61
N GLU A 76 -15.47 5.94 -4.93
CA GLU A 76 -14.38 6.71 -5.58
C GLU A 76 -12.99 6.40 -4.99
N ALA A 77 -12.75 5.12 -4.67
CA ALA A 77 -11.49 4.67 -4.08
C ALA A 77 -10.27 4.89 -4.99
N TRP A 78 -10.48 5.19 -6.27
CA TRP A 78 -9.44 5.54 -7.23
C TRP A 78 -8.88 6.95 -7.03
N ASN A 79 -9.67 7.88 -6.45
CA ASN A 79 -9.27 9.25 -6.22
C ASN A 79 -8.69 9.41 -4.79
N PRO A 80 -7.42 9.81 -4.64
CA PRO A 80 -6.79 10.00 -3.32
C PRO A 80 -7.50 11.02 -2.42
N GLU A 81 -8.24 11.97 -3.01
CA GLU A 81 -8.90 13.05 -2.27
C GLU A 81 -10.37 12.75 -1.93
N ALA A 82 -10.98 11.73 -2.56
CA ALA A 82 -12.39 11.41 -2.36
C ALA A 82 -12.68 10.67 -1.03
N GLY A 83 -11.63 10.23 -0.33
CA GLY A 83 -11.75 9.52 0.95
C GLY A 83 -12.28 8.09 0.84
N GLY A 84 -12.31 7.52 -0.37
CA GLY A 84 -12.54 6.11 -0.64
C GLY A 84 -11.31 5.23 -0.39
N ASN A 85 -10.13 5.85 -0.30
CA ASN A 85 -8.88 5.22 0.09
C ASN A 85 -8.15 6.11 1.10
N ARG A 86 -7.11 5.57 1.75
CA ARG A 86 -6.22 6.36 2.61
C ARG A 86 -4.86 5.71 2.74
N ALA A 87 -3.82 6.54 2.65
CA ALA A 87 -2.47 6.16 3.05
C ALA A 87 -1.98 6.98 4.24
N TYR A 88 -1.12 6.37 5.04
CA TYR A 88 -0.44 7.00 6.17
C TYR A 88 1.06 6.81 6.01
N LEU A 89 1.84 7.84 6.34
CA LEU A 89 3.27 7.75 6.54
C LEU A 89 3.58 8.02 8.01
N PHE A 90 4.04 7.01 8.72
CA PHE A 90 4.47 7.13 10.11
C PHE A 90 5.99 7.27 10.14
N ALA A 91 6.47 8.30 10.85
CA ALA A 91 7.89 8.47 11.12
C ALA A 91 8.43 7.29 11.95
N ALA A 92 9.76 7.13 11.95
CA ALA A 92 10.43 6.13 12.76
C ALA A 92 10.05 6.28 14.25
N GLY A 93 9.64 5.19 14.88
CA GLY A 93 9.18 5.21 16.25
C GLY A 93 8.52 3.90 16.67
N SER A 94 8.00 3.88 17.90
CA SER A 94 7.29 2.73 18.44
C SER A 94 5.94 2.56 17.76
N THR A 95 5.70 1.35 17.27
CA THR A 95 4.43 0.95 16.64
C THR A 95 3.94 -0.36 17.24
N ALA A 96 2.63 -0.53 17.31
CA ALA A 96 1.99 -1.78 17.69
C ALA A 96 0.91 -2.15 16.66
N ALA A 97 0.49 -3.41 16.63
CA ALA A 97 -0.66 -3.81 15.83
C ALA A 97 -1.90 -3.03 16.26
N ALA A 98 -2.56 -2.38 15.30
CA ALA A 98 -3.78 -1.63 15.57
C ALA A 98 -4.95 -2.56 15.93
N ALA A 99 -5.85 -2.10 16.79
CA ALA A 99 -7.10 -2.79 17.06
C ALA A 99 -8.00 -2.75 15.80
N SER A 100 -8.33 -3.91 15.25
CA SER A 100 -9.20 -4.01 14.08
C SER A 100 -10.68 -3.79 14.45
N PRO A 101 -11.47 -3.09 13.61
CA PRO A 101 -12.93 -2.99 13.76
C PRO A 101 -13.66 -4.31 13.42
N GLY A 102 -12.96 -5.35 12.97
CA GLY A 102 -13.51 -6.67 12.68
C GLY A 102 -12.71 -7.40 11.60
N GLU A 103 -12.86 -8.73 11.53
CA GLU A 103 -12.11 -9.58 10.59
C GLU A 103 -12.36 -9.22 9.12
N ALA A 104 -13.54 -8.68 8.79
CA ALA A 104 -13.88 -8.27 7.42
C ALA A 104 -13.05 -7.09 6.86
N PHE A 105 -12.33 -6.37 7.74
CA PHE A 105 -11.55 -5.17 7.42
C PHE A 105 -10.04 -5.43 7.36
N VAL A 106 -9.63 -6.69 7.51
CA VAL A 106 -8.29 -7.17 7.23
C VAL A 106 -8.37 -8.23 6.14
N LEU A 107 -7.29 -8.42 5.40
CA LEU A 107 -7.22 -9.55 4.47
C LEU A 107 -7.12 -10.86 5.26
N PRO A 108 -7.74 -11.95 4.78
CA PRO A 108 -7.76 -13.23 5.47
C PRO A 108 -6.37 -13.89 5.54
N GLN A 109 -5.45 -13.47 4.68
CA GLN A 109 -4.06 -13.91 4.65
C GLN A 109 -3.12 -12.71 4.79
N CYS A 110 -1.93 -13.00 5.30
CA CYS A 110 -0.87 -12.04 5.54
C CYS A 110 0.39 -12.55 4.86
N PHE A 111 0.94 -11.75 3.95
CA PHE A 111 2.13 -12.12 3.21
C PHE A 111 3.23 -11.07 3.34
N GLU A 112 4.44 -11.50 3.64
CA GLU A 112 5.64 -10.67 3.56
C GLU A 112 5.96 -10.40 2.09
N ILE A 113 6.31 -9.15 1.81
CA ILE A 113 6.82 -8.67 0.54
C ILE A 113 8.32 -8.89 0.51
N GLY A 114 8.80 -9.73 -0.41
CA GLY A 114 10.21 -9.89 -0.70
C GLY A 114 10.59 -9.21 -2.02
N ILE A 115 11.82 -8.68 -2.10
CA ILE A 115 12.37 -8.08 -3.32
C ILE A 115 13.16 -9.13 -4.10
N CYS A 116 12.84 -9.28 -5.38
CA CYS A 116 13.67 -10.01 -6.33
C CYS A 116 14.29 -9.03 -7.33
N GLU A 117 15.63 -9.03 -7.39
CA GLU A 117 16.43 -8.26 -8.35
C GLU A 117 16.52 -8.94 -9.72
N VAL A 118 16.14 -10.22 -9.82
CA VAL A 118 16.20 -10.97 -11.09
C VAL A 118 14.94 -10.65 -11.90
N GLU A 119 15.11 -10.12 -13.12
CA GLU A 119 14.04 -10.06 -14.10
C GLU A 119 13.65 -11.49 -14.49
N PRO A 120 12.38 -11.89 -14.37
CA PRO A 120 11.96 -13.23 -14.70
C PRO A 120 11.92 -13.33 -16.23
N GLU A 121 12.63 -14.29 -16.80
CA GLU A 121 12.72 -14.42 -18.25
C GLU A 121 11.46 -15.09 -18.83
N THR A 122 10.68 -15.76 -17.98
CA THR A 122 9.50 -16.55 -18.39
C THR A 122 8.23 -16.21 -17.60
N ALA A 123 7.08 -16.39 -18.24
CA ALA A 123 5.77 -16.24 -17.59
C ALA A 123 5.53 -17.27 -16.47
N GLU A 124 6.22 -18.41 -16.53
CA GLU A 124 6.13 -19.50 -15.54
C GLU A 124 6.86 -19.11 -14.25
N GLU A 125 8.03 -18.47 -14.35
CA GLU A 125 8.74 -17.86 -13.21
C GLU A 125 7.91 -16.74 -12.57
N VAL A 126 7.30 -15.86 -13.36
CA VAL A 126 6.40 -14.80 -12.84
C VAL A 126 5.24 -15.41 -12.03
N ALA A 127 4.68 -16.53 -12.49
CA ALA A 127 3.60 -17.24 -11.82
C ALA A 127 4.07 -17.91 -10.52
N GLU A 128 5.29 -18.44 -10.49
CA GLU A 128 5.90 -19.05 -9.30
C GLU A 128 6.16 -18.01 -8.21
N PHE A 129 6.69 -16.84 -8.58
CA PHE A 129 7.01 -15.76 -7.63
C PHE A 129 5.77 -14.98 -7.14
N LYS A 130 4.57 -15.25 -7.68
CA LYS A 130 3.34 -14.49 -7.37
C LYS A 130 3.62 -12.98 -7.35
N VAL A 131 4.11 -12.44 -8.45
CA VAL A 131 4.55 -11.05 -8.53
C VAL A 131 3.35 -10.10 -8.29
N VAL A 132 3.45 -9.25 -7.27
CA VAL A 132 2.36 -8.33 -6.84
C VAL A 132 2.70 -6.85 -7.07
N GLY A 133 3.81 -6.54 -7.74
CA GLY A 133 4.21 -5.17 -8.02
C GLY A 133 5.72 -4.93 -7.98
N TRP A 134 6.11 -3.68 -7.76
CA TRP A 134 7.49 -3.24 -7.55
C TRP A 134 7.59 -2.04 -6.60
N LEU A 135 8.81 -1.78 -6.14
CA LEU A 135 9.14 -0.77 -5.15
C LEU A 135 10.19 0.18 -5.75
N GLY A 136 10.01 1.48 -5.52
CA GLY A 136 10.87 2.56 -6.02
C GLY A 136 10.97 2.65 -7.54
N GLY A 137 11.87 3.52 -8.02
CA GLY A 137 11.99 3.84 -9.44
C GLY A 137 10.97 4.89 -9.88
N GLU A 138 10.41 4.73 -11.08
CA GLU A 138 9.36 5.60 -11.61
C GLU A 138 8.02 4.84 -11.71
N ALA A 139 6.92 5.59 -11.61
CA ALA A 139 5.59 5.06 -11.85
C ALA A 139 5.40 4.74 -13.33
N GLU A 140 4.90 3.54 -13.63
CA GLU A 140 4.56 3.15 -15.01
C GLU A 140 3.09 3.47 -15.26
N TRP A 141 2.83 4.67 -15.78
CA TRP A 141 1.49 5.14 -16.11
C TRP A 141 1.00 4.61 -17.45
N TRP A 142 -0.28 4.23 -17.54
CA TRP A 142 -0.88 3.85 -18.82
C TRP A 142 -1.17 5.07 -19.70
N GLU A 143 -1.89 6.06 -19.18
CA GLU A 143 -2.39 7.18 -20.00
C GLU A 143 -1.73 8.52 -19.67
N THR A 144 -1.83 8.94 -18.41
CA THR A 144 -1.40 10.27 -17.96
C THR A 144 -0.77 10.16 -16.59
N ASP A 145 0.26 10.96 -16.35
CA ASP A 145 0.88 11.13 -15.04
C ASP A 145 -0.13 11.73 -14.05
N MET A 146 -0.46 10.96 -13.02
CA MET A 146 -1.36 11.37 -11.94
C MET A 146 -0.63 11.50 -10.60
N THR A 147 0.67 11.84 -10.64
CA THR A 147 1.46 12.07 -9.43
C THR A 147 0.76 13.12 -8.55
N PRO A 148 0.34 12.74 -7.33
CA PRO A 148 -0.40 13.65 -6.47
C PRO A 148 0.53 14.72 -5.90
N ALA A 149 0.00 15.94 -5.74
CA ALA A 149 0.63 16.95 -4.91
C ALA A 149 0.38 16.63 -3.43
N CYS A 150 1.35 16.91 -2.56
CA CYS A 150 1.17 16.78 -1.12
C CYS A 150 0.13 17.81 -0.64
N SER A 151 -0.91 17.36 0.06
CA SER A 151 -1.97 18.24 0.59
C SER A 151 -1.47 19.26 1.63
N THR A 152 -0.27 19.06 2.20
CA THR A 152 0.34 19.98 3.17
C THR A 152 1.21 21.05 2.51
N CYS A 153 2.11 20.68 1.60
CA CYS A 153 3.09 21.61 1.02
C CYS A 153 2.88 21.92 -0.47
N GLY A 154 1.97 21.22 -1.15
CA GLY A 154 1.66 21.41 -2.58
C GLY A 154 2.71 20.86 -3.56
N VAL A 155 3.82 20.31 -3.08
CA VAL A 155 4.88 19.75 -3.94
C VAL A 155 4.49 18.35 -4.42
N PRO A 156 4.82 17.96 -5.67
CA PRO A 156 4.66 16.58 -6.14
C PRO A 156 5.30 15.58 -5.17
N MET A 157 4.57 14.51 -4.87
CA MET A 157 5.04 13.47 -3.95
C MET A 157 6.00 12.51 -4.64
N GLY A 158 6.94 11.93 -3.89
CA GLY A 158 7.86 10.92 -4.40
C GLY A 158 7.17 9.57 -4.55
N PHE A 159 7.46 8.87 -5.65
CA PHE A 159 6.94 7.53 -5.90
C PHE A 159 7.61 6.50 -4.97
N VAL A 160 6.82 5.59 -4.40
CA VAL A 160 7.28 4.56 -3.46
C VAL A 160 7.08 3.16 -4.01
N ALA A 161 5.92 2.88 -4.60
CA ALA A 161 5.59 1.54 -5.07
C ALA A 161 4.44 1.57 -6.08
N GLN A 162 4.40 0.56 -6.93
CA GLN A 162 3.24 0.24 -7.76
C GLN A 162 2.85 -1.21 -7.52
N MET A 163 1.59 -1.40 -7.13
CA MET A 163 1.05 -2.67 -6.67
C MET A 163 -0.05 -3.14 -7.61
N ARG A 164 -0.04 -4.43 -7.94
CA ARG A 164 -1.04 -5.06 -8.81
C ARG A 164 -2.11 -5.74 -8.00
N GLU A 165 -3.30 -5.84 -8.58
CA GLU A 165 -4.33 -6.74 -8.06
C GLU A 165 -3.76 -8.15 -7.98
N GLY A 166 -3.98 -8.82 -6.85
CA GLY A 166 -3.47 -10.16 -6.67
C GLY A 166 -4.28 -11.20 -7.43
N TYR A 167 -3.69 -12.37 -7.66
CA TYR A 167 -4.24 -13.48 -8.47
C TYR A 167 -5.63 -14.00 -8.05
N SER A 168 -6.13 -13.63 -6.87
CA SER A 168 -7.48 -13.95 -6.47
C SER A 168 -8.11 -12.84 -5.62
N ARG A 169 -9.30 -12.40 -6.05
CA ARG A 169 -10.10 -11.33 -5.41
C ARG A 169 -10.40 -11.56 -3.93
N ASN A 170 -10.33 -12.81 -3.47
CA ASN A 170 -10.65 -13.19 -2.09
C ASN A 170 -9.42 -13.28 -1.17
N TRP A 171 -8.20 -13.24 -1.72
CA TRP A 171 -6.99 -13.60 -0.97
C TRP A 171 -5.93 -12.51 -0.97
N LEU A 172 -6.03 -11.54 -1.89
CA LEU A 172 -5.08 -10.43 -2.03
C LEU A 172 -5.83 -9.11 -2.23
N MET A 173 -5.08 -8.07 -2.60
CA MET A 173 -5.61 -6.75 -2.93
C MET A 173 -6.46 -6.84 -4.20
N ASN A 174 -7.65 -6.23 -4.17
CA ASN A 174 -8.55 -6.09 -5.32
C ASN A 174 -8.70 -4.60 -5.59
N PHE A 175 -8.27 -4.14 -6.76
CA PHE A 175 -8.31 -2.73 -7.15
C PHE A 175 -9.40 -2.45 -8.21
N GLY A 176 -10.27 -3.43 -8.47
CA GLY A 176 -11.33 -3.31 -9.46
C GLY A 176 -10.84 -3.44 -10.90
N GLY A 177 -9.73 -4.16 -11.14
CA GLY A 177 -9.12 -4.33 -12.45
C GLY A 177 -7.94 -3.38 -12.75
N GLY A 178 -7.44 -2.68 -11.74
CA GLY A 178 -6.33 -1.73 -11.87
C GLY A 178 -5.12 -2.01 -10.98
N GLU A 179 -4.28 -1.00 -10.84
CA GLU A 179 -3.07 -0.97 -10.04
C GLU A 179 -3.11 0.19 -9.05
N ALA A 180 -2.41 0.04 -7.92
CA ALA A 180 -2.27 1.07 -6.90
C ALA A 180 -0.88 1.70 -6.97
N PHE A 181 -0.82 3.01 -7.12
CA PHE A 181 0.40 3.81 -7.15
C PHE A 181 0.54 4.52 -5.80
N VAL A 182 1.62 4.23 -5.09
CA VAL A 182 1.86 4.67 -3.72
C VAL A 182 2.91 5.78 -3.73
N PHE A 183 2.59 6.89 -3.07
CA PHE A 183 3.43 8.08 -3.00
C PHE A 183 3.65 8.55 -1.57
N ALA A 184 4.77 9.21 -1.32
CA ALA A 184 5.14 9.77 -0.03
C ALA A 184 5.72 11.19 -0.16
N CYS A 185 5.49 11.99 0.88
CA CYS A 185 6.16 13.27 1.10
C CYS A 185 6.80 13.22 2.49
N PRO A 186 8.06 12.75 2.59
CA PRO A 186 8.74 12.66 3.88
C PRO A 186 8.83 13.99 4.64
N PRO A 187 9.08 15.16 4.01
CA PRO A 187 9.09 16.43 4.73
C PRO A 187 7.81 16.72 5.52
N CYS A 188 6.66 16.21 5.06
CA CYS A 188 5.35 16.45 5.65
C CYS A 188 4.75 15.22 6.36
N ASP A 189 5.50 14.11 6.43
CA ASP A 189 5.01 12.80 6.92
C ASP A 189 3.64 12.42 6.30
N ALA A 190 3.49 12.68 4.99
CA ALA A 190 2.27 12.43 4.25
C ALA A 190 2.45 11.30 3.24
N ALA A 191 1.39 10.53 3.00
CA ALA A 191 1.32 9.53 1.93
C ALA A 191 0.02 9.68 1.14
N SER A 192 0.04 9.24 -0.11
CA SER A 192 -1.12 9.24 -1.00
C SER A 192 -1.12 8.01 -1.89
N VAL A 193 -2.31 7.56 -2.30
CA VAL A 193 -2.47 6.42 -3.20
C VAL A 193 -3.47 6.76 -4.29
N VAL A 194 -3.06 6.53 -5.54
CA VAL A 194 -3.89 6.66 -6.74
C VAL A 194 -4.17 5.26 -7.27
N LEU A 195 -5.40 4.98 -7.68
CA LEU A 195 -5.71 3.73 -8.42
C LEU A 195 -6.00 4.06 -9.88
N GLN A 196 -5.42 3.29 -10.79
CA GLN A 196 -5.67 3.40 -12.23
C GLN A 196 -5.91 2.01 -12.82
N GLY A 197 -6.87 1.87 -13.73
CA GLY A 197 -7.18 0.62 -14.44
C GLY A 197 -7.96 0.91 -15.72
#